data_AF-A0A847XR39-F1
#
_entry.id   AF-A0A847XR39-F1
#
_cell.length_a   1.000
_cell.length_b   1.000
_cell.length_c   1.000
_cell.angle_alpha   90.00
_cell.angle_beta   90.00
_cell.angle_gamma   90.00
#
_symmetry.space_group_name_H-M   'P 1'
#
loop_
_entity.id
_entity.type
_entity.pdbx_description
1 polymer ?
#
loop_
_entity_poly.entity_id
_entity_poly.type
_entity_poly.pdbx_seq_one_letter_code
_entity_poly.pdbx_strand_id
1 'polypeptide(L)' 'MVRSEKHKSAVNIIKGTNQPPSVNPEVFSVRKDRKTEKFSVDHYVSGILSGDRTILSRAIT' A
#
# COMPACT_ATOMS: atom_id res chain seq x y z
N MET A 1 21.39 11.98 59.30
CA MET A 1 21.26 10.87 58.34
C MET A 1 20.70 11.43 57.04
N VAL A 2 21.55 11.74 56.05
CA VAL A 2 21.12 12.36 54.78
C VAL A 2 21.17 11.29 53.69
N ARG A 3 20.02 10.92 53.14
CA ARG A 3 19.91 9.99 52.00
C ARG A 3 20.20 10.78 50.73
N SER A 4 21.29 10.45 50.05
CA SER A 4 21.62 10.99 48.73
C SER A 4 20.83 10.21 47.68
N GLU A 5 19.80 10.84 47.12
CA GLU A 5 19.07 10.35 45.95
C GLU A 5 20.02 10.46 44.73
N LYS A 6 20.46 9.33 44.19
CA LYS A 6 21.31 9.30 42.99
C LYS A 6 20.46 9.62 41.76
N HIS A 7 20.54 10.85 41.26
CA HIS A 7 19.93 11.21 39.98
C HIS A 7 20.72 10.57 38.83
N LYS A 8 20.12 9.56 38.16
CA LYS A 8 20.78 8.75 37.12
C LYS A 8 21.09 9.49 35.81
N SER A 9 20.56 10.69 35.58
CA SER A 9 20.84 11.49 34.38
C SER A 9 20.39 12.94 34.57
N ALA A 10 21.17 13.89 34.06
CA ALA A 10 20.88 15.33 34.12
C ALA A 10 19.87 15.82 33.04
N VAL A 11 19.62 15.02 32.00
CA VAL A 11 18.80 15.41 30.84
C VAL A 11 17.72 14.36 30.59
N ASN A 12 16.48 14.83 30.48
CA ASN A 12 15.33 14.00 30.17
C ASN A 12 15.23 13.86 28.64
N ILE A 13 15.67 12.73 28.08
CA ILE A 13 15.63 12.49 26.62
C ILE A 13 14.26 11.90 26.27
N ILE A 14 13.46 12.66 25.54
CA ILE A 14 12.19 12.18 24.98
C ILE A 14 12.54 11.17 23.89
N LYS A 15 12.06 9.93 24.00
CA LYS A 15 12.23 8.93 22.95
C LYS A 15 11.61 9.47 21.66
N GLY A 16 12.40 9.48 20.59
CA GLY A 16 11.93 9.89 19.26
C GLY A 16 10.67 9.13 18.87
N THR A 17 9.71 9.83 18.28
CA THR A 17 8.47 9.25 17.80
C THR A 17 8.73 8.45 16.52
N ASN A 18 7.89 7.46 16.24
CA ASN A 18 7.99 6.71 15.00
C ASN A 18 7.68 7.63 13.82
N GLN A 19 8.50 7.53 12.77
CA GLN A 19 8.27 8.28 11.53
C GLN A 19 6.95 7.81 10.90
N PRO A 20 6.06 8.74 10.50
CA PRO A 20 4.86 8.37 9.78
C PRO A 20 5.23 7.70 8.44
N PRO A 21 4.41 6.76 7.96
CA PRO A 21 4.67 6.10 6.69
C PRO A 21 4.66 7.10 5.54
N SER A 22 5.58 6.92 4.58
CA SER A 22 5.72 7.78 3.40
C SER A 22 4.50 7.71 2.46
N VAL A 23 3.78 6.59 2.50
CA VAL A 23 2.58 6.34 1.70
C VAL A 23 1.47 5.91 2.64
N ASN A 24 0.25 6.41 2.40
CA ASN A 24 -0.91 6.02 3.18
C ASN A 24 -1.12 4.49 3.11
N PRO A 25 -1.05 3.76 4.23
CA PRO A 25 -1.18 2.30 4.25
C PRO A 25 -2.56 1.82 3.75
N GLU A 26 -3.59 2.66 3.83
CA GLU A 26 -4.94 2.34 3.34
C GLU A 26 -5.06 2.29 1.81
N VAL A 27 -4.04 2.74 1.07
CA VAL A 27 -4.05 2.64 -0.40
C VAL A 27 -3.92 1.18 -0.84
N PHE A 28 -3.28 0.34 -0.03
CA PHE A 28 -3.07 -1.07 -0.34
C PHE A 28 -4.24 -1.96 0.10
N SER A 29 -5.02 -1.55 1.11
CA SER A 29 -6.23 -2.27 1.53
C SER A 29 -7.32 -2.20 0.46
N VAL A 30 -7.55 -1.02 -0.13
CA VAL A 30 -8.56 -0.82 -1.19
C VAL A 30 -8.21 -1.52 -2.51
N ARG A 31 -6.92 -1.71 -2.80
CA ARG A 31 -6.45 -2.27 -4.08
C ARG A 31 -6.28 -3.79 -4.07
N LYS A 32 -6.29 -4.43 -2.90
CA LYS A 32 -6.05 -5.88 -2.78
C LYS A 32 -7.13 -6.73 -3.47
N ASP A 33 -8.35 -6.18 -3.54
CA ASP A 33 -9.52 -6.87 -4.10
C ASP A 33 -9.69 -6.64 -5.60
N ARG A 34 -9.01 -5.62 -6.17
CA ARG A 34 -8.85 -5.48 -7.62
C ARG A 34 -7.74 -6.41 -8.12
N LYS A 35 -7.88 -7.71 -7.86
CA LYS A 35 -7.29 -8.69 -8.78
C LYS A 35 -7.89 -8.35 -10.14
N THR A 36 -7.04 -7.97 -11.09
CA THR A 36 -7.46 -7.88 -12.49
C THR A 36 -8.15 -9.19 -12.83
N GLU A 37 -9.48 -9.18 -12.94
CA GLU A 37 -10.20 -10.36 -13.37
C GLU A 37 -9.59 -10.77 -14.70
N LYS A 38 -9.15 -12.03 -14.76
CA LYS A 38 -8.68 -12.60 -16.02
C LYS A 38 -9.92 -12.66 -16.89
N PHE A 39 -9.99 -11.79 -17.90
CA PHE A 39 -11.06 -11.84 -18.87
C PHE A 39 -11.12 -13.24 -19.49
N SER A 40 -12.34 -13.75 -19.66
CA SER A 40 -12.57 -14.98 -20.40
C SER A 40 -12.25 -14.77 -21.88
N VAL A 41 -12.01 -15.87 -22.60
CA VAL A 41 -11.78 -15.83 -24.05
C VAL A 41 -12.94 -15.13 -24.76
N ASP A 42 -14.18 -15.43 -24.36
CA ASP A 42 -15.38 -14.81 -24.95
C ASP A 42 -15.44 -13.30 -24.73
N HIS A 43 -14.91 -12.81 -23.62
CA HIS A 43 -14.83 -11.38 -23.35
C HIS A 43 -13.81 -10.69 -24.28
N TYR A 44 -12.69 -11.34 -24.58
CA TYR A 44 -11.76 -10.85 -25.59
C TYR A 44 -12.38 -10.85 -26.98
N VAL A 45 -13.06 -11.93 -27.38
CA VAL A 45 -13.70 -12.03 -28.70
C VAL A 45 -14.76 -10.94 -28.87
N SER A 46 -15.67 -10.80 -27.90
CA SER A 46 -16.72 -9.78 -27.95
C SER A 46 -16.16 -8.36 -27.93
N GLY A 47 -15.14 -8.08 -27.11
CA GLY A 47 -14.48 -6.77 -27.06
C GLY A 47 -13.72 -6.40 -28.33
N ILE A 48 -13.07 -7.38 -28.97
CA ILE A 48 -12.39 -7.14 -30.25
C ILE A 48 -13.40 -6.88 -31.36
N LEU A 49 -14.49 -7.68 -31.43
CA LEU A 49 -15.55 -7.49 -32.41
C LEU A 49 -16.32 -6.18 -32.21
N SER A 50 -16.45 -5.70 -30.97
CA SER A 50 -17.08 -4.40 -30.68
C SER A 50 -16.17 -3.20 -30.96
N GLY A 51 -14.89 -3.44 -31.28
CA GLY A 51 -13.92 -2.39 -31.62
C GLY A 51 -13.18 -1.78 -30.42
N ASP A 52 -13.21 -2.43 -29.25
CA ASP A 52 -12.44 -1.98 -28.09
C ASP A 52 -10.95 -2.28 -28.25
N ARG A 53 -10.20 -1.22 -28.55
CA ARG A 53 -8.73 -1.27 -28.74
C ARG A 53 -7.99 -1.66 -27.45
N THR A 54 -8.56 -1.38 -26.28
CA THR A 54 -7.92 -1.71 -24.99
C THR A 54 -7.95 -3.20 -24.73
N ILE A 55 -9.06 -3.87 -25.07
CA ILE A 55 -9.20 -5.32 -24.99
C ILE A 55 -8.30 -5.99 -26.03
N LEU A 56 -8.24 -5.45 -27.26
CA LEU A 56 -7.32 -5.93 -28.30
C LEU A 56 -5.85 -5.85 -27.86
N SER A 57 -5.41 -4.71 -27.32
CA SER A 57 -4.03 -4.54 -26.86
C SER A 57 -3.66 -5.53 -25.74
N ARG A 58 -4.61 -5.82 -24.85
CA ARG A 58 -4.44 -6.81 -23.77
C ARG A 58 -4.46 -8.26 -24.27
N ALA A 59 -5.11 -8.55 -25.39
CA ALA A 59 -5.14 -9.90 -25.97
C ALA A 59 -3.84 -10.26 -26.70
N ILE A 60 -3.12 -9.25 -27.20
CA ILE A 60 -1.84 -9.42 -27.90
C ILE A 60 -0.66 -9.58 -26.91
N THR A 61 -0.72 -8.88 -25.78
CA THR A 61 0.33 -8.89 -24.74
C THR A 61 0.26 -10.15 -23.90
#